data_AF-A0A964A948-F1
#
_entry.id   AF-A0A964A948-F1
#
_cell.length_a   1.000
_cell.length_b   1.000
_cell.length_c   1.000
_cell.angle_alpha   90.00
_cell.angle_beta   90.00
_cell.angle_gamma   90.00
#
_symmetry.space_group_name_H-M   'P 1'
#
loop_
_entity.id
_entity.type
_entity.pdbx_description
1 polymer ?
#
loop_
_entity_poly.entity_id
_entity_poly.type
_entity_poly.pdbx_seq_one_letter_code
_entity_poly.pdbx_strand_id
1 'polypeptide(L)'
;MSAGPTAWDRAWYGPVSSARYWLLTRAVLALAAIDTWLLMIPRGGRYGAGGFNVAHFAWIDRLFPVPTPQAYVGTILLSGFLAALGATGILRRPGLLLLTAVYSASWMMSQLDSYQHHYFLTWVFLCIALGPHLRARDAFAPSPGEPRTLQAWSFKLLAALGTVLYAFTAVSKTEPEWRSGEVLIRINSSEGKLEWFRQFAANLGFSDATFWTLMGHSVVLVQIVIALAYLSYVLYGERASTPVRVIRWVGLVAALSFHAGAEYFGLRIGWFSYYMFVLTLVFFLPEAAVRVVGWALTWPWRVLTRRLEPDDADAAPDRQPVAVAVALVVLAGVAATMALLLAPALDLPGTRWALAACAVTVLGVGALRLWRRGARAALAAALAAALAAGCLFVTVEQTDVRYDYYRFIGGDSMRRGELEAAQEAYGYANTYAPEGSSRFNKVLRIRRRMALEHRRAARR
;
A
#
# COMPACT_ATOMS: atom_id res chain seq x y z
N MET A 1 8.81 47.26 -5.27
CA MET A 1 8.37 46.41 -4.15
C MET A 1 7.74 45.17 -4.75
N SER A 2 8.34 43.98 -4.60
CA SER A 2 7.67 42.75 -5.04
C SER A 2 6.43 42.55 -4.16
N ALA A 3 5.27 42.33 -4.77
CA ALA A 3 4.08 41.92 -4.03
C ALA A 3 4.43 40.67 -3.22
N GLY A 4 4.14 40.67 -1.91
CA GLY A 4 4.36 39.50 -1.07
C GLY A 4 3.57 38.29 -1.59
N PRO A 5 3.94 37.06 -1.16
CA PRO A 5 3.27 35.84 -1.60
C PRO A 5 1.77 35.92 -1.32
N THR A 6 0.93 35.49 -2.28
CA THR A 6 -0.53 35.50 -2.13
C THR A 6 -1.00 34.43 -1.13
N ALA A 7 -2.29 34.44 -0.75
CA ALA A 7 -2.86 33.36 0.06
C ALA A 7 -2.78 32.00 -0.65
N TRP A 8 -2.95 32.00 -1.98
CA TRP A 8 -2.78 30.82 -2.82
C TRP A 8 -1.35 30.28 -2.78
N ASP A 9 -0.35 31.16 -2.90
CA ASP A 9 1.06 30.76 -2.86
C ASP A 9 1.42 30.16 -1.50
N ARG A 10 0.91 30.74 -0.41
CA ARG A 10 1.12 30.20 0.94
C ARG A 10 0.46 28.83 1.14
N ALA A 11 -0.72 28.62 0.58
CA ALA A 11 -1.45 27.36 0.70
C ALA A 11 -0.70 26.21 0.02
N TRP A 12 -0.26 26.43 -1.23
CA TRP A 12 0.32 25.38 -2.07
C TRP A 12 1.84 25.30 -2.04
N TYR A 13 2.54 26.42 -1.91
CA TYR A 13 4.00 26.50 -1.93
C TYR A 13 4.60 26.91 -0.57
N GLY A 14 3.76 26.94 0.48
CA GLY A 14 4.22 27.15 1.85
C GLY A 14 5.21 26.07 2.33
N PRO A 15 5.99 26.38 3.38
CA PRO A 15 7.00 25.46 3.91
C PRO A 15 6.37 24.18 4.49
N VAL A 16 7.02 23.05 4.20
CA VAL A 16 6.70 21.70 4.70
C VAL A 16 7.96 21.11 5.33
N SER A 17 7.86 20.48 6.50
CA SER A 17 8.98 19.80 7.14
C SER A 17 9.55 18.68 6.27
N SER A 18 10.87 18.68 6.08
CA SER A 18 11.57 17.64 5.31
C SER A 18 11.42 16.25 5.92
N ALA A 19 11.42 16.18 7.25
CA ALA A 19 11.20 14.96 8.01
C ALA A 19 9.82 14.35 7.76
N ARG A 20 8.76 15.17 7.75
CA ARG A 20 7.39 14.69 7.45
C ARG A 20 7.30 14.15 6.04
N TYR A 21 7.75 14.92 5.05
CA TYR A 21 7.67 14.50 3.67
C TYR A 21 8.43 13.19 3.42
N TRP A 22 9.64 13.10 3.97
CA TRP A 22 10.46 11.90 3.86
C TRP A 22 9.78 10.70 4.53
N LEU A 23 9.31 10.84 5.77
CA LEU A 23 8.71 9.73 6.54
C LEU A 23 7.42 9.25 5.86
N LEU A 24 6.56 10.17 5.44
CA LEU A 24 5.34 9.87 4.70
C LEU A 24 5.66 9.02 3.47
N THR A 25 6.60 9.47 2.65
CA THR A 25 6.98 8.79 1.41
C THR A 25 7.47 7.36 1.70
N ARG A 26 8.35 7.18 2.69
CA ARG A 26 8.92 5.85 2.95
C ARG A 26 7.93 4.91 3.60
N ALA A 27 7.16 5.38 4.58
CA ALA A 27 6.19 4.57 5.28
C ALA A 27 5.05 4.13 4.34
N VAL A 28 4.53 5.03 3.50
CA VAL A 28 3.50 4.69 2.51
C VAL A 28 4.02 3.68 1.48
N LEU A 29 5.23 3.86 0.96
CA LEU A 29 5.80 2.92 -0.02
C LEU A 29 6.14 1.55 0.60
N ALA A 30 6.58 1.52 1.87
CA ALA A 30 6.81 0.27 2.58
C ALA A 30 5.48 -0.47 2.85
N LEU A 31 4.44 0.26 3.28
CA LEU A 31 3.10 -0.33 3.44
C LEU A 31 2.55 -0.85 2.12
N ALA A 32 2.74 -0.10 1.03
CA ALA A 32 2.31 -0.52 -0.31
C ALA A 32 2.95 -1.83 -0.75
N ALA A 33 4.24 -2.02 -0.47
CA ALA A 33 4.91 -3.29 -0.75
C ALA A 33 4.21 -4.45 -0.01
N ILE A 34 3.96 -4.29 1.29
CA ILE A 34 3.34 -5.34 2.11
C ILE A 34 1.87 -5.58 1.71
N ASP A 35 1.09 -4.53 1.50
CA ASP A 35 -0.32 -4.58 1.11
C ASP A 35 -0.51 -5.32 -0.23
N THR A 36 0.30 -4.98 -1.24
CA THR A 36 0.26 -5.67 -2.53
C THR A 36 0.56 -7.17 -2.36
N TRP A 37 1.55 -7.55 -1.56
CA TRP A 37 1.93 -8.95 -1.38
C TRP A 37 0.93 -9.75 -0.54
N LEU A 38 0.40 -9.17 0.54
CA LEU A 38 -0.48 -9.88 1.47
C LEU A 38 -1.95 -9.88 1.03
N LEU A 39 -2.48 -8.72 0.65
CA LEU A 39 -3.91 -8.57 0.42
C LEU A 39 -4.30 -8.78 -1.04
N MET A 40 -3.48 -8.29 -1.98
CA MET A 40 -3.86 -8.24 -3.38
C MET A 40 -3.54 -9.55 -4.12
N ILE A 41 -2.39 -10.19 -3.86
CA ILE A 41 -2.02 -11.46 -4.51
C ILE A 41 -3.15 -12.51 -4.44
N PRO A 42 -3.74 -12.83 -3.25
CA PRO A 42 -4.78 -13.84 -3.18
C PRO A 42 -5.99 -13.57 -4.09
N ARG A 43 -6.33 -12.31 -4.34
CA ARG A 43 -7.46 -11.91 -5.18
C ARG A 43 -7.24 -12.22 -6.66
N GLY A 44 -5.97 -12.36 -7.08
CA GLY A 44 -5.59 -12.61 -8.46
C GLY A 44 -6.24 -13.82 -9.10
N GLY A 45 -6.59 -14.82 -8.29
CA GLY A 45 -7.25 -16.05 -8.76
C GLY A 45 -8.63 -15.84 -9.41
N ARG A 46 -9.23 -14.66 -9.23
CA ARG A 46 -10.55 -14.32 -9.79
C ARG A 46 -10.47 -13.57 -11.13
N TYR A 47 -9.31 -13.03 -11.48
CA TYR A 47 -9.16 -12.20 -12.67
C TYR A 47 -9.33 -13.03 -13.94
N GLY A 48 -10.25 -12.59 -14.82
CA GLY A 48 -10.56 -13.26 -16.08
C GLY A 48 -11.35 -14.58 -15.91
N ALA A 49 -11.86 -14.89 -14.72
CA ALA A 49 -12.68 -16.07 -14.49
C ALA A 49 -13.90 -16.09 -15.42
N GLY A 50 -14.11 -17.22 -16.11
CA GLY A 50 -15.18 -17.37 -17.10
C GLY A 50 -15.05 -16.45 -18.32
N GLY A 51 -13.88 -15.87 -18.58
CA GLY A 51 -13.68 -14.88 -19.65
C GLY A 51 -14.34 -13.52 -19.38
N PHE A 52 -14.87 -13.32 -18.17
CA PHE A 52 -15.57 -12.09 -17.81
C PHE A 52 -14.62 -11.11 -17.12
N ASN A 53 -14.63 -9.87 -17.60
CA ASN A 53 -13.96 -8.75 -16.95
C ASN A 53 -14.66 -7.44 -17.31
N VAL A 54 -14.78 -6.55 -16.35
CA VAL A 54 -15.26 -5.18 -16.55
C VAL A 54 -14.22 -4.26 -15.95
N ALA A 55 -13.50 -3.50 -16.77
CA ALA A 55 -12.59 -2.49 -16.25
C ALA A 55 -13.36 -1.35 -15.55
N HIS A 56 -12.64 -0.59 -14.71
CA HIS A 56 -13.22 0.60 -14.07
C HIS A 56 -13.56 1.71 -15.07
N PHE A 57 -12.93 1.71 -16.25
CA PHE A 57 -13.17 2.68 -17.30
C PHE A 57 -13.25 1.96 -18.65
N ALA A 58 -14.29 2.25 -19.44
CA ALA A 58 -14.56 1.56 -20.71
C ALA A 58 -13.43 1.66 -21.75
N TRP A 59 -12.58 2.69 -21.68
CA TRP A 59 -11.44 2.83 -22.57
C TRP A 59 -10.30 1.86 -22.23
N ILE A 60 -10.22 1.36 -20.99
CA ILE A 60 -9.20 0.39 -20.55
C ILE A 60 -9.49 -0.99 -21.14
N ASP A 61 -10.77 -1.38 -21.23
CA ASP A 61 -11.17 -2.64 -21.89
C ASP A 61 -10.77 -2.68 -23.38
N ARG A 62 -10.52 -1.51 -24.01
CA ARG A 62 -10.01 -1.42 -25.39
C ARG A 62 -8.48 -1.52 -25.49
N LEU A 63 -7.77 -1.20 -24.41
CA LEU A 63 -6.31 -1.15 -24.40
C LEU A 63 -5.68 -2.44 -23.90
N PHE A 64 -6.35 -3.13 -22.98
CA PHE A 64 -5.83 -4.33 -22.36
C PHE A 64 -6.67 -5.55 -22.73
N PRO A 65 -6.04 -6.70 -23.00
CA PRO A 65 -6.78 -7.96 -23.06
C PRO A 65 -7.41 -8.24 -21.69
N VAL A 66 -8.39 -9.14 -21.67
CA VAL A 66 -8.96 -9.66 -20.42
C VAL A 66 -7.82 -10.11 -19.51
N PRO A 67 -7.70 -9.55 -18.29
CA PRO A 67 -6.58 -9.84 -17.43
C PRO A 67 -6.61 -11.30 -16.99
N THR A 68 -5.50 -12.00 -17.17
CA THR A 68 -5.33 -13.36 -16.65
C THR A 68 -4.85 -13.31 -15.20
N PRO A 69 -5.05 -14.37 -14.40
CA PRO A 69 -4.49 -14.43 -13.04
C PRO A 69 -2.96 -14.25 -13.04
N GLN A 70 -2.29 -14.79 -14.06
CA GLN A 70 -0.84 -14.66 -14.27
C GLN A 70 -0.41 -13.20 -14.51
N ALA A 71 -1.15 -12.46 -15.34
CA ALA A 71 -0.86 -11.06 -15.61
C ALA A 71 -1.11 -10.22 -14.35
N TYR A 72 -2.24 -10.40 -13.67
CA TYR A 72 -2.54 -9.65 -12.46
C TYR A 72 -1.51 -9.89 -11.35
N VAL A 73 -1.26 -11.16 -10.97
CA VAL A 73 -0.34 -11.48 -9.88
C VAL A 73 1.05 -10.95 -10.17
N GLY A 74 1.54 -11.08 -11.41
CA GLY A 74 2.84 -10.53 -11.76
C GLY A 74 2.89 -9.00 -11.73
N THR A 75 1.81 -8.30 -12.11
CA THR A 75 1.69 -6.84 -11.98
C THR A 75 1.73 -6.42 -10.50
N ILE A 76 1.06 -7.15 -9.62
CA ILE A 76 1.07 -6.91 -8.16
C ILE A 76 2.45 -7.16 -7.57
N LEU A 77 3.12 -8.25 -7.93
CA LEU A 77 4.49 -8.55 -7.50
C LEU A 77 5.47 -7.44 -7.93
N LEU A 78 5.40 -7.00 -9.19
CA LEU A 78 6.21 -5.90 -9.70
C LEU A 78 5.90 -4.58 -8.97
N SER A 79 4.62 -4.27 -8.75
CA SER A 79 4.19 -3.08 -8.01
C SER A 79 4.77 -3.07 -6.59
N GLY A 80 4.61 -4.17 -5.84
CA GLY A 80 5.15 -4.26 -4.49
C GLY A 80 6.67 -4.20 -4.43
N PHE A 81 7.36 -4.83 -5.40
CA PHE A 81 8.81 -4.74 -5.49
C PHE A 81 9.30 -3.31 -5.79
N LEU A 82 8.66 -2.60 -6.73
CA LEU A 82 8.95 -1.20 -7.00
C LEU A 82 8.64 -0.32 -5.78
N ALA A 83 7.56 -0.59 -5.05
CA ALA A 83 7.23 0.12 -3.81
C ALA A 83 8.32 -0.08 -2.75
N ALA A 84 8.79 -1.32 -2.55
CA ALA A 84 9.89 -1.63 -1.63
C ALA A 84 11.20 -0.93 -2.02
N LEU A 85 11.58 -0.96 -3.31
CA LEU A 85 12.72 -0.18 -3.81
C LEU A 85 12.52 1.32 -3.64
N GLY A 86 11.29 1.81 -3.80
CA GLY A 86 10.91 3.19 -3.53
C GLY A 86 11.09 3.55 -2.05
N ALA A 87 10.73 2.66 -1.12
CA ALA A 87 10.88 2.86 0.31
C ALA A 87 12.36 3.01 0.74
N THR A 88 13.29 2.34 0.07
CA THR A 88 14.74 2.50 0.31
C THR A 88 15.33 3.81 -0.26
N GLY A 89 14.60 4.49 -1.15
CA GLY A 89 15.06 5.71 -1.82
C GLY A 89 15.95 5.51 -3.03
N ILE A 90 16.05 4.27 -3.53
CA ILE A 90 16.77 3.96 -4.75
C ILE A 90 16.03 4.44 -5.99
N LEU A 91 14.70 4.26 -6.04
CA LEU A 91 13.88 4.74 -7.16
C LEU A 91 13.76 6.26 -7.19
N ARG A 92 13.90 6.81 -8.40
CA ARG A 92 13.68 8.22 -8.73
C ARG A 92 12.32 8.41 -9.42
N ARG A 93 11.97 9.64 -9.80
CA ARG A 93 10.67 9.99 -10.40
C ARG A 93 10.19 9.00 -11.47
N PRO A 94 11.00 8.63 -12.48
CA PRO A 94 10.52 7.70 -13.51
C PRO A 94 10.11 6.33 -12.94
N GLY A 95 10.85 5.81 -11.96
CA GLY A 95 10.51 4.56 -11.29
C GLY A 95 9.27 4.67 -10.40
N LEU A 96 9.06 5.81 -9.74
CA LEU A 96 7.84 6.06 -8.95
C LEU A 96 6.61 6.30 -9.83
N LEU A 97 6.78 6.93 -11.00
CA LEU A 97 5.73 7.06 -12.00
C LEU A 97 5.36 5.68 -12.59
N LEU A 98 6.36 4.84 -12.86
CA LEU A 98 6.14 3.46 -13.26
C LEU A 98 5.38 2.68 -12.17
N LEU A 99 5.80 2.77 -10.91
CA LEU A 99 5.07 2.20 -9.78
C LEU A 99 3.61 2.67 -9.76
N THR A 100 3.38 3.98 -9.89
CA THR A 100 2.04 4.57 -9.90
C THR A 100 1.20 3.99 -11.04
N ALA A 101 1.76 3.89 -12.25
CA ALA A 101 1.08 3.34 -13.41
C ALA A 101 0.77 1.84 -13.26
N VAL A 102 1.75 1.04 -12.84
CA VAL A 102 1.60 -0.42 -12.65
C VAL A 102 0.60 -0.72 -11.54
N TYR A 103 0.69 -0.02 -10.40
CA TYR A 103 -0.29 -0.14 -9.32
C TYR A 103 -1.69 0.25 -9.79
N SER A 104 -1.83 1.37 -10.49
CA SER A 104 -3.14 1.83 -10.97
C SER A 104 -3.75 0.85 -11.96
N ALA A 105 -2.96 0.36 -12.91
CA ALA A 105 -3.40 -0.65 -13.85
C ALA A 105 -3.91 -1.92 -13.14
N SER A 106 -3.27 -2.33 -12.04
CA SER A 106 -3.63 -3.55 -11.30
C SER A 106 -5.08 -3.59 -10.81
N TRP A 107 -5.60 -2.47 -10.31
CA TRP A 107 -6.99 -2.40 -9.85
C TRP A 107 -7.92 -1.88 -10.95
N MET A 108 -7.46 -0.95 -11.81
CA MET A 108 -8.30 -0.38 -12.88
C MET A 108 -8.71 -1.40 -13.94
N MET A 109 -7.91 -2.44 -14.16
CA MET A 109 -8.21 -3.48 -15.13
C MET A 109 -9.46 -4.31 -14.77
N SER A 110 -9.96 -4.27 -13.53
CA SER A 110 -11.14 -5.05 -13.14
C SER A 110 -11.93 -4.45 -11.96
N GLN A 111 -13.25 -4.37 -12.08
CA GLN A 111 -14.17 -4.03 -11.00
C GLN A 111 -14.37 -5.15 -9.97
N LEU A 112 -13.68 -6.29 -10.13
CA LEU A 112 -13.57 -7.31 -9.07
C LEU A 112 -12.96 -6.74 -7.79
N ASP A 113 -12.16 -5.69 -7.92
CA ASP A 113 -11.57 -4.95 -6.81
C ASP A 113 -12.08 -3.50 -6.80
N SER A 114 -13.32 -3.32 -6.34
CA SER A 114 -14.05 -2.04 -6.38
C SER A 114 -13.86 -1.15 -5.15
N TYR A 115 -12.81 -1.39 -4.35
CA TYR A 115 -12.57 -0.52 -3.20
C TYR A 115 -12.15 0.88 -3.64
N GLN A 116 -12.92 1.87 -3.19
CA GLN A 116 -12.69 3.29 -3.47
C GLN A 116 -11.31 3.77 -3.02
N HIS A 117 -10.68 3.12 -2.04
CA HIS A 117 -9.36 3.51 -1.55
C HIS A 117 -8.23 3.30 -2.56
N HIS A 118 -8.37 2.43 -3.55
CA HIS A 118 -7.33 2.27 -4.58
C HIS A 118 -7.16 3.53 -5.44
N TYR A 119 -8.26 4.23 -5.73
CA TYR A 119 -8.23 5.55 -6.40
C TYR A 119 -7.45 6.56 -5.58
N PHE A 120 -7.70 6.61 -4.27
CA PHE A 120 -6.97 7.50 -3.36
C PHE A 120 -5.48 7.16 -3.35
N LEU A 121 -5.11 5.89 -3.22
CA LEU A 121 -3.71 5.45 -3.22
C LEU A 121 -2.98 5.75 -4.54
N THR A 122 -3.66 5.65 -5.69
CA THR A 122 -3.10 6.12 -6.98
C THR A 122 -2.72 7.60 -6.90
N TRP A 123 -3.58 8.45 -6.33
CA TRP A 123 -3.26 9.87 -6.14
C TRP A 123 -2.14 10.08 -5.12
N VAL A 124 -2.08 9.28 -4.05
CA VAL A 124 -0.97 9.33 -3.09
C VAL A 124 0.36 9.00 -3.78
N PHE A 125 0.42 7.94 -4.58
CA PHE A 125 1.63 7.57 -5.32
C PHE A 125 2.01 8.62 -6.35
N LEU A 126 1.05 9.24 -7.02
CA LEU A 126 1.32 10.35 -7.92
C LEU A 126 1.91 11.56 -7.18
N CYS A 127 1.38 11.92 -6.00
CA CYS A 127 1.93 12.99 -5.16
C CYS A 127 3.37 12.69 -4.72
N ILE A 128 3.64 11.43 -4.36
CA ILE A 128 4.98 10.95 -4.00
C ILE A 128 5.93 11.01 -5.21
N ALA A 129 5.47 10.59 -6.40
CA ALA A 129 6.26 10.55 -7.62
C ALA A 129 6.62 11.93 -8.15
N LEU A 130 5.69 12.89 -8.07
CA LEU A 130 5.86 14.27 -8.54
C LEU A 130 6.53 15.18 -7.51
N GLY A 131 6.57 14.77 -6.25
CA GLY A 131 7.18 15.57 -5.20
C GLY A 131 8.71 15.55 -5.17
N PRO A 132 9.30 16.20 -4.16
CA PRO A 132 10.74 16.25 -3.98
C PRO A 132 11.32 14.89 -3.59
N HIS A 133 12.59 14.65 -3.95
CA HIS A 133 13.31 13.45 -3.56
C HIS A 133 14.36 13.76 -2.50
N LEU A 134 14.09 13.32 -1.27
CA LEU A 134 14.96 13.59 -0.13
C LEU A 134 15.77 12.35 0.26
N ARG A 135 17.05 12.54 0.59
CA ARG A 135 17.82 11.53 1.33
C ARG A 135 17.47 11.64 2.82
N ALA A 136 17.69 10.56 3.57
CA ALA A 136 17.41 10.56 5.01
C ALA A 136 18.27 11.60 5.75
N ARG A 137 19.53 11.82 5.31
CA ARG A 137 20.40 12.84 5.90
C ARG A 137 19.79 14.25 5.74
N ASP A 138 19.37 14.60 4.53
CA ASP A 138 18.81 15.92 4.19
C ASP A 138 17.50 16.17 4.98
N ALA A 139 16.77 15.09 5.31
CA ALA A 139 15.53 15.17 6.07
C ALA A 139 15.72 15.32 7.60
N PHE A 140 16.75 14.71 8.18
CA PHE A 140 16.88 14.60 9.65
C PHE A 140 18.11 15.31 10.24
N ALA A 141 19.17 15.50 9.46
CA ALA A 141 20.43 16.12 9.83
C ALA A 141 20.93 17.05 8.70
N PRO A 142 20.19 18.13 8.37
CA PRO A 142 20.60 19.08 7.35
C PRO A 142 21.87 19.82 7.77
N SER A 143 22.66 20.27 6.80
CA SER A 143 23.90 21.00 7.04
C SER A 143 23.63 22.33 7.77
N PRO A 144 24.60 22.89 8.51
CA PRO A 144 24.46 24.22 9.09
C PRO A 144 24.07 25.24 8.02
N GLY A 145 22.94 25.95 8.22
CA GLY A 145 22.41 26.94 7.27
C GLY A 145 21.38 26.39 6.26
N GLU A 146 21.21 25.07 6.13
CA GLU A 146 20.18 24.52 5.25
C GLU A 146 18.78 24.61 5.89
N PRO A 147 17.75 24.99 5.12
CA PRO A 147 16.39 25.06 5.63
C PRO A 147 15.86 23.66 5.96
N ARG A 148 15.29 23.50 7.15
CA ARG A 148 14.59 22.27 7.60
C ARG A 148 13.24 22.05 6.91
N THR A 149 12.85 22.98 6.07
CA THR A 149 11.59 23.00 5.36
C THR A 149 11.82 23.13 3.87
N LEU A 150 10.93 22.55 3.09
CA LEU A 150 10.93 22.62 1.63
C LEU A 150 9.57 23.05 1.10
N GLN A 151 9.54 23.45 -0.17
CA GLN A 151 8.30 23.69 -0.89
C GLN A 151 7.83 22.36 -1.52
N ALA A 152 6.85 21.70 -0.91
CA ALA A 152 6.26 20.46 -1.40
C ALA A 152 4.76 20.64 -1.64
N TRP A 153 4.41 21.17 -2.81
CA TRP A 153 3.01 21.29 -3.23
C TRP A 153 2.31 19.93 -3.25
N SER A 154 3.03 18.84 -3.54
CA SER A 154 2.45 17.50 -3.55
C SER A 154 2.05 17.01 -2.16
N PHE A 155 2.75 17.44 -1.11
CA PHE A 155 2.35 17.17 0.29
C PHE A 155 1.08 17.93 0.66
N LYS A 156 0.98 19.20 0.21
CA LYS A 156 -0.22 20.03 0.39
C LYS A 156 -1.40 19.46 -0.38
N LEU A 157 -1.18 18.96 -1.60
CA LEU A 157 -2.19 18.24 -2.39
C LEU A 157 -2.65 16.97 -1.66
N LEU A 158 -1.76 16.22 -1.04
CA LEU A 158 -2.16 15.06 -0.24
C LEU A 158 -3.04 15.45 0.96
N ALA A 159 -2.75 16.57 1.63
CA ALA A 159 -3.64 17.10 2.67
C ALA A 159 -5.00 17.55 2.10
N ALA A 160 -5.02 18.16 0.91
CA ALA A 160 -6.26 18.54 0.24
C ALA A 160 -7.09 17.31 -0.15
N LEU A 161 -6.45 16.26 -0.68
CA LEU A 161 -7.10 14.98 -0.97
C LEU A 161 -7.66 14.33 0.30
N GLY A 162 -6.92 14.35 1.41
CA GLY A 162 -7.42 13.92 2.71
C GLY A 162 -8.66 14.72 3.15
N THR A 163 -8.62 16.04 2.97
CA THR A 163 -9.76 16.92 3.26
C THR A 163 -11.00 16.53 2.45
N VAL A 164 -10.84 16.38 1.13
CA VAL A 164 -11.94 16.02 0.22
C VAL A 164 -12.49 14.63 0.55
N LEU A 165 -11.61 13.64 0.76
CA LEU A 165 -11.98 12.30 1.15
C LEU A 165 -12.86 12.33 2.40
N TYR A 166 -12.39 12.98 3.46
CA TYR A 166 -13.10 13.01 4.74
C TYR A 166 -14.38 13.84 4.67
N ALA A 167 -14.40 14.96 3.95
CA ALA A 167 -15.61 15.73 3.72
C ALA A 167 -16.66 14.92 2.95
N PHE A 168 -16.26 14.23 1.87
CA PHE A 168 -17.15 13.36 1.12
C PHE A 168 -17.67 12.20 1.96
N THR A 169 -16.81 11.59 2.80
CA THR A 169 -17.27 10.57 3.74
C THR A 169 -18.27 11.15 4.73
N ALA A 170 -18.06 12.35 5.27
CA ALA A 170 -19.04 12.99 6.15
C ALA A 170 -20.40 13.15 5.46
N VAL A 171 -20.41 13.69 4.23
CA VAL A 171 -21.63 13.87 3.43
C VAL A 171 -22.33 12.55 3.16
N SER A 172 -21.62 11.52 2.70
CA SER A 172 -22.23 10.19 2.45
C SER A 172 -22.77 9.50 3.71
N LYS A 173 -22.31 9.90 4.90
CA LYS A 173 -22.84 9.42 6.19
C LYS A 173 -24.02 10.26 6.70
N THR A 174 -24.46 11.28 5.96
CA THR A 174 -25.71 12.00 6.26
C THR A 174 -26.96 11.30 5.70
N GLU A 175 -26.78 10.23 4.92
CA GLU A 175 -27.87 9.37 4.45
C GLU A 175 -28.77 8.90 5.62
N PRO A 176 -30.09 8.76 5.41
CA PRO A 176 -31.03 8.42 6.49
C PRO A 176 -30.63 7.20 7.31
N GLU A 177 -30.17 6.12 6.67
CA GLU A 177 -29.77 4.88 7.36
C GLU A 177 -28.56 5.05 8.27
N TRP A 178 -27.64 5.97 7.94
CA TRP A 178 -26.51 6.28 8.80
C TRP A 178 -26.96 7.13 9.98
N ARG A 179 -27.83 8.11 9.76
CA ARG A 179 -28.34 9.00 10.81
C ARG A 179 -29.27 8.30 11.80
N SER A 180 -30.06 7.33 11.35
CA SER A 180 -30.88 6.48 12.24
C SER A 180 -30.05 5.46 13.01
N GLY A 181 -28.81 5.19 12.57
CA GLY A 181 -27.91 4.21 13.17
C GLY A 181 -28.14 2.78 12.70
N GLU A 182 -29.08 2.53 11.77
CA GLU A 182 -29.35 1.20 11.21
C GLU A 182 -28.12 0.54 10.63
N VAL A 183 -27.25 1.31 9.98
CA VAL A 183 -25.99 0.78 9.44
C VAL A 183 -25.10 0.24 10.55
N LEU A 184 -25.02 0.95 11.69
CA LEU A 184 -24.22 0.53 12.83
C LEU A 184 -24.82 -0.69 13.54
N ILE A 185 -26.15 -0.81 13.58
CA ILE A 185 -26.84 -2.02 14.06
C ILE A 185 -26.44 -3.22 13.21
N ARG A 186 -26.46 -3.10 11.87
CA ARG A 186 -26.05 -4.18 10.94
C ARG A 186 -24.57 -4.54 11.09
N ILE A 187 -23.71 -3.56 11.34
CA ILE A 187 -22.28 -3.80 11.62
C ILE A 187 -22.13 -4.54 12.95
N ASN A 188 -22.91 -4.17 13.97
CA ASN A 188 -22.84 -4.78 15.29
C ASN A 188 -23.44 -6.20 15.34
N SER A 189 -24.40 -6.52 14.47
CA SER A 189 -25.14 -7.79 14.54
C SER A 189 -24.29 -9.04 14.33
N SER A 190 -23.09 -8.93 13.75
CA SER A 190 -22.21 -10.09 13.55
C SER A 190 -21.45 -10.50 14.81
N GLU A 191 -21.11 -9.56 15.69
CA GLU A 191 -20.14 -9.80 16.76
C GLU A 191 -20.45 -9.10 18.11
N GLY A 192 -21.47 -8.25 18.17
CA GLY A 192 -21.90 -7.60 19.42
C GLY A 192 -20.89 -6.64 20.04
N LYS A 193 -19.89 -6.20 19.27
CA LYS A 193 -18.74 -5.38 19.75
C LYS A 193 -19.12 -4.03 20.36
N LEU A 194 -20.30 -3.50 20.08
CA LEU A 194 -20.83 -2.25 20.65
C LEU A 194 -21.72 -2.45 21.88
N GLU A 195 -21.98 -3.69 22.29
CA GLU A 195 -22.95 -3.99 23.35
C GLU A 195 -22.55 -3.38 24.69
N TRP A 196 -21.25 -3.34 25.02
CA TRP A 196 -20.79 -2.67 26.23
C TRP A 196 -21.10 -1.16 26.23
N PHE A 197 -20.87 -0.46 25.11
CA PHE A 197 -21.17 0.97 24.99
C PHE A 197 -22.68 1.22 25.05
N ARG A 198 -23.46 0.33 24.46
CA ARG A 198 -24.93 0.36 24.49
C ARG A 198 -25.44 0.20 25.91
N GLN A 199 -24.93 -0.79 26.67
CA GLN A 199 -25.28 -1.00 28.08
C GLN A 199 -24.86 0.19 28.94
N PHE A 200 -23.67 0.74 28.71
CA PHE A 200 -23.22 1.96 29.38
C PHE A 200 -24.18 3.14 29.12
N ALA A 201 -24.59 3.35 27.88
CA ALA A 201 -25.57 4.38 27.54
C ALA A 201 -26.93 4.12 28.19
N ALA A 202 -27.38 2.86 28.23
CA ALA A 202 -28.62 2.48 28.91
C ALA A 202 -28.55 2.78 30.42
N ASN A 203 -27.41 2.53 31.07
CA ASN A 203 -27.19 2.88 32.48
C ASN A 203 -27.22 4.40 32.75
N LEU A 204 -26.93 5.22 31.73
CA LEU A 204 -27.10 6.67 31.76
C LEU A 204 -28.52 7.14 31.40
N GLY A 205 -29.45 6.21 31.16
CA GLY A 205 -30.85 6.50 30.84
C GLY A 205 -31.14 6.74 29.35
N PHE A 206 -30.19 6.46 28.45
CA PHE A 206 -30.45 6.57 27.01
C PHE A 206 -31.28 5.38 26.50
N SER A 207 -32.29 5.66 25.69
CA SER A 207 -32.99 4.63 24.93
C SER A 207 -32.07 4.04 23.85
N ASP A 208 -32.36 2.81 23.42
CA ASP A 208 -31.60 2.15 22.36
C ASP A 208 -31.60 2.94 21.04
N ALA A 209 -32.77 3.47 20.65
CA ALA A 209 -32.91 4.29 19.46
C ALA A 209 -32.07 5.58 19.55
N THR A 210 -32.02 6.20 20.74
CA THR A 210 -31.18 7.38 20.97
C THR A 210 -29.70 7.03 20.87
N PHE A 211 -29.26 5.91 21.43
CA PHE A 211 -27.86 5.46 21.34
C PHE A 211 -27.41 5.29 19.88
N TRP A 212 -28.17 4.53 19.07
CA TRP A 212 -27.82 4.30 17.67
C TRP A 212 -27.84 5.57 16.83
N THR A 213 -28.82 6.45 17.06
CA THR A 213 -28.89 7.75 16.41
C THR A 213 -27.67 8.61 16.74
N LEU A 214 -27.29 8.69 18.02
CA LEU A 214 -26.11 9.45 18.45
C LEU A 214 -24.81 8.87 17.86
N MET A 215 -24.68 7.55 17.82
CA MET A 215 -23.53 6.89 17.20
C MET A 215 -23.47 7.15 15.69
N GLY A 216 -24.61 7.16 15.00
CA GLY A 216 -24.68 7.53 13.58
C GLY A 216 -24.18 8.95 13.31
N HIS A 217 -24.66 9.92 14.10
CA HIS A 217 -24.23 11.31 14.01
C HIS A 217 -22.77 11.52 14.43
N SER A 218 -22.27 10.76 15.41
CA SER A 218 -20.88 10.86 15.86
C SER A 218 -19.91 10.45 14.74
N VAL A 219 -20.26 9.45 13.92
CA VAL A 219 -19.46 9.08 12.74
C VAL A 219 -19.32 10.27 11.78
N VAL A 220 -20.41 10.99 11.49
CA VAL A 220 -20.39 12.20 10.64
C VAL A 220 -19.49 13.27 11.24
N LEU A 221 -19.68 13.57 12.53
CA LEU A 221 -18.91 14.60 13.24
C LEU A 221 -17.41 14.27 13.24
N VAL A 222 -17.05 13.01 13.49
CA VAL A 222 -15.66 12.53 13.43
C VAL A 222 -15.07 12.77 12.05
N GLN A 223 -15.79 12.45 10.96
CA GLN A 223 -15.28 12.72 9.60
C GLN A 223 -15.06 14.22 9.35
N ILE A 224 -15.97 15.09 9.82
CA ILE A 224 -15.83 16.55 9.68
C ILE A 224 -14.60 17.06 10.43
N VAL A 225 -14.39 16.61 11.67
CA VAL A 225 -13.21 16.97 12.48
C VAL A 225 -11.92 16.58 11.76
N ILE A 226 -11.86 15.36 11.20
CA ILE A 226 -10.69 14.90 10.46
C ILE A 226 -10.48 15.74 9.19
N ALA A 227 -11.54 16.04 8.43
CA ALA A 227 -11.46 16.90 7.25
C ALA A 227 -10.90 18.29 7.59
N LEU A 228 -11.40 18.92 8.67
CA LEU A 228 -10.91 20.22 9.15
C LEU A 228 -9.45 20.17 9.58
N ALA A 229 -9.00 19.07 10.21
CA ALA A 229 -7.60 18.90 10.57
C ALA A 229 -6.69 18.85 9.33
N TYR A 230 -7.07 18.10 8.29
CA TYR A 230 -6.35 18.10 7.02
C TYR A 230 -6.40 19.45 6.31
N LEU A 231 -7.55 20.12 6.27
CA LEU A 231 -7.71 21.45 5.68
C LEU A 231 -6.79 22.47 6.36
N SER A 232 -6.66 22.38 7.69
CA SER A 232 -5.77 23.24 8.44
C SER A 232 -4.31 23.11 8.01
N TYR A 233 -3.89 21.95 7.49
CA TYR A 233 -2.56 21.73 6.93
C TYR A 233 -2.40 22.39 5.56
N VAL A 234 -3.44 22.37 4.73
CA VAL A 234 -3.46 23.09 3.45
C VAL A 234 -3.31 24.59 3.71
N LEU A 235 -4.18 25.16 4.55
CA LEU A 235 -4.27 26.60 4.77
C LEU A 235 -3.08 27.18 5.55
N TYR A 236 -2.62 26.48 6.58
CA TYR A 236 -1.62 27.03 7.51
C TYR A 236 -0.23 26.36 7.42
N GLY A 237 -0.12 25.18 6.81
CA GLY A 237 1.15 24.46 6.68
C GLY A 237 1.75 24.11 8.04
N GLU A 238 3.07 24.24 8.19
CA GLU A 238 3.72 24.02 9.50
C GLU A 238 3.44 25.12 10.53
N ARG A 239 3.00 26.30 10.08
CA ARG A 239 2.65 27.39 11.00
C ARG A 239 1.28 27.09 11.58
N ALA A 240 1.20 26.92 12.89
CA ALA A 240 -0.08 26.67 13.55
C ALA A 240 -0.22 27.58 14.77
N SER A 241 -1.24 28.43 14.76
CA SER A 241 -1.70 29.11 15.97
C SER A 241 -2.20 28.07 16.99
N THR A 242 -2.37 28.47 18.25
CA THR A 242 -2.88 27.56 19.30
C THR A 242 -4.21 26.90 18.91
N PRO A 243 -5.23 27.60 18.38
CA PRO A 243 -6.46 26.96 17.92
C PRO A 243 -6.24 25.92 16.82
N VAL A 244 -5.39 26.23 15.84
CA VAL A 244 -5.07 25.29 14.75
C VAL A 244 -4.37 24.04 15.28
N ARG A 245 -3.49 24.18 16.28
CA ARG A 245 -2.86 23.02 16.95
C ARG A 245 -3.90 22.16 17.67
N VAL A 246 -4.87 22.76 18.35
CA VAL A 246 -5.96 22.02 19.01
C VAL A 246 -6.77 21.24 17.98
N ILE A 247 -7.17 21.85 16.86
CA ILE A 247 -7.90 21.17 15.78
C ILE A 247 -7.11 19.95 15.27
N ARG A 248 -5.78 20.10 15.09
CA ARG A 248 -4.92 18.99 14.64
C ARG A 248 -4.81 17.88 15.66
N TRP A 249 -4.71 18.19 16.95
CA TRP A 249 -4.70 17.19 18.02
C TRP A 249 -6.02 16.43 18.12
N VAL A 250 -7.14 17.14 18.07
CA VAL A 250 -8.47 16.52 18.06
C VAL A 250 -8.63 15.67 16.79
N GLY A 251 -8.19 16.16 15.63
CA GLY A 251 -8.15 15.41 14.37
C GLY A 251 -7.29 14.14 14.43
N LEU A 252 -6.12 14.19 15.07
CA LEU A 252 -5.27 13.03 15.30
C LEU A 252 -6.01 11.96 16.10
N VAL A 253 -6.57 12.32 17.25
CA VAL A 253 -7.29 11.37 18.10
C VAL A 253 -8.52 10.82 17.38
N ALA A 254 -9.27 11.69 16.68
CA ALA A 254 -10.45 11.29 15.92
C ALA A 254 -10.11 10.30 14.79
N ALA A 255 -9.09 10.58 13.98
CA ALA A 255 -8.68 9.70 12.89
C ALA A 255 -8.10 8.37 13.38
N LEU A 256 -7.25 8.39 14.41
CA LEU A 256 -6.71 7.15 15.00
C LEU A 256 -7.84 6.30 15.59
N SER A 257 -8.77 6.92 16.34
CA SER A 257 -9.89 6.19 16.96
C SER A 257 -10.84 5.63 15.91
N PHE A 258 -11.13 6.39 14.84
CA PHE A 258 -11.99 5.94 13.75
C PHE A 258 -11.39 4.72 13.03
N HIS A 259 -10.12 4.78 12.65
CA HIS A 259 -9.47 3.69 11.92
C HIS A 259 -9.18 2.49 12.81
N ALA A 260 -8.81 2.70 14.08
CA ALA A 260 -8.70 1.60 15.05
C ALA A 260 -10.06 0.95 15.30
N GLY A 261 -11.13 1.74 15.37
CA GLY A 261 -12.50 1.24 15.43
C GLY A 261 -12.86 0.43 14.19
N ALA A 262 -12.56 0.91 12.99
CA ALA A 262 -12.85 0.20 11.75
C ALA A 262 -12.16 -1.17 11.68
N GLU A 263 -10.89 -1.25 12.09
CA GLU A 263 -10.15 -2.52 12.23
C GLU A 263 -10.76 -3.39 13.33
N TYR A 264 -11.05 -2.81 14.49
CA TYR A 264 -11.67 -3.52 15.60
C TYR A 264 -13.03 -4.11 15.23
N PHE A 265 -13.86 -3.43 14.44
CA PHE A 265 -15.15 -3.94 13.95
C PHE A 265 -15.02 -4.86 12.74
N GLY A 266 -13.81 -5.15 12.26
CA GLY A 266 -13.59 -6.04 11.12
C GLY A 266 -14.22 -5.50 9.82
N LEU A 267 -14.30 -4.18 9.68
CA LEU A 267 -14.82 -3.59 8.45
C LEU A 267 -13.93 -4.01 7.29
N ARG A 268 -14.54 -4.44 6.19
CA ARG A 268 -13.82 -4.91 5.00
C ARG A 268 -13.24 -3.73 4.20
N ILE A 269 -12.34 -2.98 4.81
CA ILE A 269 -11.62 -1.86 4.19
C ILE A 269 -10.17 -2.22 3.86
N GLY A 270 -9.74 -3.46 4.16
CA GLY A 270 -8.41 -3.95 3.85
C GLY A 270 -7.33 -3.17 4.60
N TRP A 271 -6.17 -2.98 3.97
CA TRP A 271 -5.05 -2.27 4.59
C TRP A 271 -5.22 -0.75 4.64
N PHE A 272 -6.36 -0.22 4.19
CA PHE A 272 -6.59 1.21 4.09
C PHE A 272 -6.39 1.94 5.43
N SER A 273 -6.84 1.38 6.55
CA SER A 273 -6.64 2.00 7.87
C SER A 273 -5.17 2.16 8.23
N TYR A 274 -4.28 1.27 7.80
CA TYR A 274 -2.83 1.39 8.05
C TYR A 274 -2.21 2.56 7.29
N TYR A 275 -2.62 2.80 6.04
CA TYR A 275 -2.21 4.02 5.33
C TYR A 275 -2.73 5.25 6.04
N MET A 276 -3.97 5.22 6.51
CA MET A 276 -4.55 6.35 7.21
C MET A 276 -3.89 6.59 8.56
N PHE A 277 -3.44 5.57 9.29
CA PHE A 277 -2.60 5.73 10.48
C PHE A 277 -1.30 6.45 10.14
N VAL A 278 -0.59 6.02 9.11
CA VAL A 278 0.66 6.68 8.68
C VAL A 278 0.40 8.13 8.28
N LEU A 279 -0.60 8.40 7.44
CA LEU A 279 -0.93 9.76 7.04
C LEU A 279 -1.29 10.61 8.26
N THR A 280 -2.17 10.13 9.13
CA THR A 280 -2.61 10.85 10.33
C THR A 280 -1.43 11.17 11.26
N LEU A 281 -0.58 10.19 11.55
CA LEU A 281 0.58 10.38 12.41
C LEU A 281 1.57 11.37 11.80
N VAL A 282 1.87 11.25 10.50
CA VAL A 282 2.83 12.13 9.83
C VAL A 282 2.28 13.54 9.64
N PHE A 283 0.99 13.72 9.40
CA PHE A 283 0.40 15.04 9.33
C PHE A 283 0.27 15.67 10.72
N PHE A 284 -0.33 15.00 11.70
CA PHE A 284 -0.80 15.71 12.90
C PHE A 284 0.12 15.63 14.12
N LEU A 285 1.07 14.69 14.19
CA LEU A 285 2.03 14.68 15.30
C LEU A 285 2.91 15.94 15.28
N PRO A 286 3.42 16.39 16.45
CA PRO A 286 4.46 17.41 16.50
C PRO A 286 5.68 17.02 15.65
N GLU A 287 6.28 18.00 14.97
CA GLU A 287 7.43 17.75 14.09
C GLU A 287 8.58 17.06 14.84
N ALA A 288 8.82 17.43 16.10
CA ALA A 288 9.84 16.80 16.94
C ALA A 288 9.64 15.28 17.06
N ALA A 289 8.40 14.83 17.26
CA ALA A 289 8.07 13.41 17.35
C ALA A 289 8.30 12.71 16.00
N VAL A 290 7.85 13.32 14.90
CA VAL A 290 8.09 12.80 13.54
C VAL A 290 9.58 12.67 13.25
N ARG A 291 10.40 13.64 13.66
CA ARG A 291 11.86 13.60 13.51
C ARG A 291 12.48 12.47 14.32
N VAL A 292 12.09 12.30 15.58
CA VAL A 292 12.61 11.22 16.44
C VAL A 292 12.27 9.85 15.84
N VAL A 293 11.01 9.64 15.48
CA VAL A 293 10.54 8.38 14.87
C VAL A 293 11.25 8.12 13.55
N GLY A 294 11.27 9.10 12.65
CA GLY A 294 11.94 8.95 11.36
C GLY A 294 13.45 8.73 11.48
N TRP A 295 14.11 9.39 12.44
CA TRP A 295 15.53 9.19 12.72
C TRP A 295 15.80 7.77 13.27
N ALA A 296 14.97 7.28 14.18
CA ALA A 296 15.09 5.94 14.75
C ALA A 296 14.88 4.86 13.68
N LEU A 297 13.78 4.94 12.91
CA LEU A 297 13.45 3.99 11.86
C LEU A 297 14.50 3.95 10.73
N THR A 298 15.19 5.06 10.48
CA THR A 298 16.24 5.12 9.45
C THR A 298 17.62 4.74 9.94
N TRP A 299 17.83 4.49 11.23
CA TRP A 299 19.16 4.23 11.76
C TRP A 299 19.88 3.08 11.04
N PRO A 300 19.29 1.89 10.83
CA PRO A 300 19.98 0.79 10.15
C PRO A 300 20.37 1.16 8.71
N TRP A 301 19.45 1.78 7.98
CA TRP A 301 19.68 2.19 6.61
C TRP A 301 20.76 3.27 6.50
N ARG A 302 20.76 4.25 7.41
CA ARG A 302 21.79 5.31 7.42
C ARG A 302 23.17 4.78 7.74
N VAL A 303 23.30 3.84 8.67
CA VAL A 303 24.58 3.17 8.96
C VAL A 303 25.10 2.45 7.71
N LEU A 304 24.22 1.74 7.00
CA LEU A 304 24.57 1.03 5.77
C LEU A 304 24.95 2.00 4.64
N THR A 305 24.12 3.01 4.35
CA THR A 305 24.34 3.92 3.22
C THR A 305 25.51 4.87 3.44
N ARG A 306 25.84 5.26 4.68
CA ARG A 306 27.04 6.08 4.94
C ARG A 306 28.33 5.42 4.46
N ARG A 307 28.38 4.09 4.44
CA ARG A 307 29.54 3.33 3.95
C ARG A 307 29.54 3.20 2.42
N LEU A 308 28.37 3.26 1.78
CA LEU A 308 28.18 2.95 0.35
C LEU A 308 27.93 4.17 -0.53
N GLU A 309 27.48 5.29 0.03
CA GLU A 309 27.30 6.55 -0.69
C GLU A 309 27.94 7.64 0.18
N PRO A 310 29.27 7.84 0.09
CA PRO A 310 29.95 8.91 0.81
C PRO A 310 29.33 10.27 0.45
N ASP A 311 29.37 11.19 1.41
CA ASP A 311 28.53 12.38 1.38
C ASP A 311 28.94 13.42 0.31
N ASP A 312 30.16 13.33 -0.22
CA ASP A 312 30.71 14.21 -1.25
C ASP A 312 29.99 14.03 -2.58
N ALA A 313 29.00 14.88 -2.85
CA ALA A 313 28.37 14.97 -4.16
C ALA A 313 29.37 15.33 -5.28
N ASP A 314 30.51 15.91 -4.90
CA ASP A 314 31.60 16.33 -5.78
C ASP A 314 32.75 15.32 -5.85
N ALA A 315 32.70 14.23 -5.08
CA ALA A 315 33.69 13.17 -5.20
C ALA A 315 33.56 12.52 -6.58
N ALA A 316 34.69 12.39 -7.27
CA ALA A 316 34.76 11.70 -8.54
C ALA A 316 34.17 10.27 -8.38
N PRO A 317 33.37 9.79 -9.34
CA PRO A 317 32.81 8.44 -9.28
C PRO A 317 33.91 7.41 -9.06
N ASP A 318 33.74 6.53 -8.07
CA ASP A 318 34.66 5.41 -7.84
C ASP A 318 34.57 4.44 -9.04
N ARG A 319 35.58 4.53 -9.91
CA ARG A 319 35.70 3.77 -11.17
C ARG A 319 36.88 2.81 -11.14
N GLN A 320 37.38 2.44 -9.95
CA GLN A 320 38.40 1.41 -9.86
C GLN A 320 37.87 0.12 -10.51
N PRO A 321 38.60 -0.48 -11.47
CA PRO A 321 38.11 -1.63 -12.25
C PRO A 321 37.61 -2.79 -11.37
N VAL A 322 38.32 -3.05 -10.27
CA VAL A 322 37.94 -4.09 -9.28
C VAL A 322 36.60 -3.77 -8.62
N ALA A 323 36.40 -2.52 -8.16
CA ALA A 323 35.15 -2.11 -7.54
C ALA A 323 33.96 -2.18 -8.51
N VAL A 324 34.18 -1.78 -9.77
CA VAL A 324 33.20 -1.90 -10.86
C VAL A 324 32.84 -3.36 -11.12
N ALA A 325 33.83 -4.25 -11.24
CA ALA A 325 33.62 -5.67 -11.45
C ALA A 325 32.82 -6.30 -10.30
N VAL A 326 33.17 -5.99 -9.05
CA VAL A 326 32.41 -6.45 -7.86
C VAL A 326 30.97 -5.97 -7.91
N ALA A 327 30.73 -4.68 -8.23
CA ALA A 327 29.38 -4.14 -8.33
C ALA A 327 28.54 -4.85 -9.41
N LEU A 328 29.13 -5.13 -10.57
CA LEU A 328 28.46 -5.85 -11.65
C LEU A 328 28.14 -7.30 -11.27
N VAL A 329 29.07 -8.01 -10.63
CA VAL A 329 28.86 -9.38 -10.15
C VAL A 329 27.74 -9.43 -9.11
N VAL A 330 27.72 -8.50 -8.15
CA VAL A 330 26.66 -8.45 -7.13
C VAL A 330 25.30 -8.13 -7.77
N LEU A 331 25.24 -7.16 -8.69
CA LEU A 331 24.00 -6.85 -9.42
C LEU A 331 23.48 -8.06 -10.21
N ALA A 332 24.37 -8.73 -10.95
CA ALA A 332 24.03 -9.93 -11.71
C ALA A 332 23.58 -11.07 -10.79
N GLY A 333 24.25 -11.27 -9.65
CA GLY A 333 23.88 -12.27 -8.66
C GLY A 333 22.50 -12.03 -8.06
N VAL A 334 22.16 -10.80 -7.69
CA VAL A 334 20.83 -10.43 -7.19
C VAL A 334 19.76 -10.64 -8.27
N ALA A 335 20.01 -10.16 -9.51
CA ALA A 335 19.10 -10.34 -10.64
C ALA A 335 18.86 -11.82 -10.97
N ALA A 336 19.92 -12.63 -11.00
CA ALA A 336 19.84 -14.07 -11.22
C ALA A 336 19.11 -14.79 -10.08
N THR A 337 19.36 -14.43 -8.82
CA THR A 337 18.65 -14.99 -7.66
C THR A 337 17.14 -14.74 -7.78
N MET A 338 16.75 -13.53 -8.14
CA MET A 338 15.33 -13.20 -8.34
C MET A 338 14.72 -14.01 -9.49
N ALA A 339 15.36 -14.03 -10.66
CA ALA A 339 14.80 -14.67 -11.85
C ALA A 339 14.79 -16.21 -11.77
N LEU A 340 15.82 -16.82 -11.16
CA LEU A 340 16.06 -18.26 -11.23
C LEU A 340 15.71 -19.00 -9.93
N LEU A 341 15.87 -18.36 -8.76
CA LEU A 341 15.68 -19.03 -7.46
C LEU A 341 14.36 -18.63 -6.80
N LEU A 342 14.06 -17.32 -6.73
CA LEU A 342 12.82 -16.86 -6.10
C LEU A 342 11.59 -17.19 -6.95
N ALA A 343 11.70 -17.18 -8.28
CA ALA A 343 10.57 -17.45 -9.16
C ALA A 343 9.90 -18.81 -8.93
N PRO A 344 10.65 -19.93 -8.85
CA PRO A 344 10.07 -21.22 -8.49
C PRO A 344 9.68 -21.30 -7.00
N ALA A 345 10.41 -20.64 -6.10
CA ALA A 345 10.13 -20.72 -4.67
C ALA A 345 8.80 -20.07 -4.25
N LEU A 346 8.41 -18.98 -4.92
CA LEU A 346 7.12 -18.34 -4.63
C LEU A 346 5.92 -19.14 -5.14
N ASP A 347 6.12 -20.05 -6.11
CA ASP A 347 5.08 -20.90 -6.72
C ASP A 347 3.72 -20.19 -6.89
N LEU A 348 3.76 -19.06 -7.58
CA LEU A 348 2.59 -18.28 -7.95
C LEU A 348 2.62 -18.00 -9.46
N PRO A 349 1.48 -17.99 -10.15
CA PRO A 349 1.46 -17.68 -11.57
C PRO A 349 1.90 -16.23 -11.79
N GLY A 350 2.73 -16.03 -12.81
CA GLY A 350 3.21 -14.71 -13.20
C GLY A 350 4.51 -14.32 -12.53
N THR A 351 4.94 -15.08 -11.52
CA THR A 351 6.19 -14.82 -10.80
C THR A 351 7.40 -14.78 -11.73
N ARG A 352 7.51 -15.69 -12.69
CA ARG A 352 8.67 -15.74 -13.61
C ARG A 352 8.87 -14.44 -14.37
N TRP A 353 7.81 -13.92 -15.01
CA TRP A 353 7.92 -12.68 -15.77
C TRP A 353 8.07 -11.47 -14.84
N ALA A 354 7.37 -11.47 -13.70
CA ALA A 354 7.45 -10.38 -12.73
C ALA A 354 8.86 -10.23 -12.16
N LEU A 355 9.47 -11.34 -11.74
CA LEU A 355 10.83 -11.33 -11.22
C LEU A 355 11.88 -11.11 -12.32
N ALA A 356 11.63 -11.53 -13.56
CA ALA A 356 12.44 -11.11 -14.69
C ALA A 356 12.38 -9.59 -14.92
N ALA A 357 11.19 -8.98 -14.88
CA ALA A 357 11.02 -7.53 -15.00
C ALA A 357 11.67 -6.78 -13.82
N CYS A 358 11.57 -7.32 -12.61
CA CYS A 358 12.26 -6.80 -11.43
C CYS A 358 13.78 -6.90 -11.60
N ALA A 359 14.31 -8.04 -12.08
CA ALA A 359 15.73 -8.23 -12.37
C ALA A 359 16.25 -7.23 -13.41
N VAL A 360 15.51 -7.01 -14.50
CA VAL A 360 15.82 -5.97 -15.51
C VAL A 360 15.83 -4.59 -14.87
N THR A 361 14.88 -4.29 -13.99
CA THR A 361 14.83 -3.01 -13.26
C THR A 361 16.06 -2.84 -12.37
N VAL A 362 16.48 -3.88 -11.65
CA VAL A 362 17.68 -3.87 -10.79
C VAL A 362 18.94 -3.62 -11.62
N LEU A 363 19.10 -4.33 -12.74
CA LEU A 363 20.24 -4.16 -13.65
C LEU A 363 20.25 -2.75 -14.25
N GLY A 364 19.11 -2.25 -14.74
CA GLY A 364 19.01 -0.91 -15.33
C GLY A 364 19.30 0.21 -14.33
N VAL A 365 18.70 0.15 -13.13
CA VAL A 365 18.95 1.13 -12.06
C VAL A 365 20.39 1.03 -11.54
N GLY A 366 20.90 -0.19 -11.39
CA GLY A 366 22.28 -0.46 -10.98
C GLY A 366 23.30 0.09 -11.97
N ALA A 367 23.14 -0.20 -13.26
CA ALA A 367 24.00 0.31 -14.33
C ALA A 367 23.95 1.84 -14.44
N LEU A 368 22.76 2.45 -14.36
CA LEU A 368 22.62 3.90 -14.37
C LEU A 368 23.34 4.55 -13.19
N ARG A 369 23.27 3.93 -12.00
CA ARG A 369 23.96 4.41 -10.80
C ARG A 369 25.46 4.20 -10.88
N LEU A 370 25.91 3.06 -11.40
CA LEU A 370 27.32 2.78 -11.66
C LEU A 370 27.92 3.85 -12.57
N TRP A 371 27.24 4.15 -13.68
CA TRP A 371 27.69 5.15 -14.65
C TRP A 371 27.75 6.56 -14.06
N ARG A 372 26.70 6.97 -13.32
CA ARG A 372 26.57 8.34 -12.80
C ARG A 372 27.31 8.59 -11.48
N ARG A 373 27.48 7.58 -10.64
CA ARG A 373 27.92 7.71 -9.24
C ARG A 373 28.96 6.68 -8.79
N GLY A 374 29.38 5.77 -9.67
CA GLY A 374 30.42 4.79 -9.39
C GLY A 374 29.94 3.52 -8.69
N ALA A 375 30.89 2.63 -8.41
CA ALA A 375 30.63 1.26 -7.94
C ALA A 375 29.80 1.18 -6.65
N ARG A 376 30.07 2.05 -5.68
CA ARG A 376 29.41 1.97 -4.36
C ARG A 376 27.92 2.31 -4.42
N ALA A 377 27.51 3.26 -5.27
CA ALA A 377 26.10 3.59 -5.49
C ALA A 377 25.33 2.46 -6.20
N ALA A 378 26.01 1.69 -7.04
CA ALA A 378 25.47 0.50 -7.69
C ALA A 378 25.32 -0.65 -6.67
N LEU A 379 26.29 -0.85 -5.78
CA LEU A 379 26.21 -1.79 -4.66
C LEU A 379 25.06 -1.46 -3.71
N ALA A 380 24.85 -0.17 -3.38
CA ALA A 380 23.70 0.26 -2.58
C ALA A 380 22.36 -0.09 -3.23
N ALA A 381 22.26 0.04 -4.56
CA ALA A 381 21.06 -0.38 -5.30
C ALA A 381 20.88 -1.89 -5.29
N ALA A 382 21.96 -2.67 -5.43
CA ALA A 382 21.90 -4.13 -5.36
C ALA A 382 21.46 -4.62 -3.97
N LEU A 383 21.96 -4.01 -2.90
CA LEU A 383 21.57 -4.33 -1.53
C LEU A 383 20.10 -3.98 -1.25
N ALA A 384 19.63 -2.83 -1.72
CA ALA A 384 18.21 -2.46 -1.62
C ALA A 384 17.31 -3.47 -2.36
N ALA A 385 17.74 -3.92 -3.54
CA ALA A 385 17.04 -4.93 -4.32
C ALA A 385 17.03 -6.29 -3.63
N ALA A 386 18.16 -6.71 -3.06
CA ALA A 386 18.25 -7.94 -2.27
C ALA A 386 17.33 -7.88 -1.05
N LEU A 387 17.29 -6.75 -0.34
CA LEU A 387 16.38 -6.54 0.80
C LEU A 387 14.92 -6.59 0.35
N ALA A 388 14.55 -5.90 -0.73
CA ALA A 388 13.19 -5.91 -1.27
C ALA A 388 12.75 -7.32 -1.70
N ALA A 389 13.65 -8.06 -2.36
CA ALA A 389 13.40 -9.44 -2.78
C ALA A 389 13.28 -10.40 -1.57
N GLY A 390 14.13 -10.21 -0.55
CA GLY A 390 14.05 -10.94 0.71
C GLY A 390 12.75 -10.68 1.46
N CYS A 391 12.32 -9.41 1.57
CA CYS A 391 11.03 -9.05 2.18
C CYS A 391 9.86 -9.66 1.41
N LEU A 392 9.86 -9.60 0.07
CA LEU A 392 8.85 -10.26 -0.75
C LEU A 392 8.79 -11.76 -0.45
N PHE A 393 9.94 -12.44 -0.48
CA PHE A 393 10.03 -13.87 -0.22
C PHE A 393 9.49 -14.23 1.17
N VAL A 394 9.99 -13.57 2.22
CA VAL A 394 9.53 -13.80 3.60
C VAL A 394 8.04 -13.53 3.73
N THR A 395 7.53 -12.46 3.12
CA THR A 395 6.11 -12.11 3.18
C THR A 395 5.23 -13.20 2.58
N VAL A 396 5.57 -13.72 1.39
CA VAL A 396 4.79 -14.77 0.73
C VAL A 396 4.98 -16.13 1.39
N GLU A 397 6.19 -16.43 1.88
CA GLU A 397 6.53 -17.72 2.50
C GLU A 397 5.91 -17.88 3.89
N GLN A 398 5.93 -16.80 4.70
CA GLN A 398 5.51 -16.84 6.11
C GLN A 398 4.03 -16.50 6.32
N THR A 399 3.25 -16.39 5.24
CA THR A 399 1.82 -16.07 5.33
C THR A 399 0.99 -16.96 4.42
N ASP A 400 -0.33 -16.89 4.61
CA ASP A 400 -1.29 -17.75 3.91
C ASP A 400 -1.54 -17.31 2.46
N VAL A 401 -0.73 -16.41 1.90
CA VAL A 401 -0.94 -15.81 0.56
C VAL A 401 -1.08 -16.88 -0.52
N ARG A 402 -0.16 -17.87 -0.55
CA ARG A 402 -0.22 -18.98 -1.52
C ARG A 402 -1.46 -19.84 -1.29
N TYR A 403 -1.73 -20.21 -0.04
CA TYR A 403 -2.91 -20.98 0.33
C TYR A 403 -4.20 -20.28 -0.13
N ASP A 404 -4.36 -19.01 0.19
CA ASP A 404 -5.56 -18.23 -0.11
C ASP A 404 -5.73 -18.00 -1.60
N TYR A 405 -4.65 -17.75 -2.34
CA TYR A 405 -4.67 -17.67 -3.79
C TYR A 405 -5.28 -18.94 -4.42
N TYR A 406 -4.69 -20.10 -4.13
CA TYR A 406 -5.16 -21.38 -4.68
C TYR A 406 -6.54 -21.79 -4.16
N ARG A 407 -6.83 -21.51 -2.89
CA ARG A 407 -8.15 -21.73 -2.28
C ARG A 407 -9.23 -20.92 -2.98
N PHE A 408 -8.97 -19.67 -3.33
CA PHE A 408 -9.93 -18.82 -4.03
C PHE A 408 -10.18 -19.29 -5.46
N ILE A 409 -9.13 -19.71 -6.20
CA ILE A 409 -9.29 -20.32 -7.52
C ILE A 409 -10.16 -21.57 -7.43
N GLY A 410 -9.82 -22.50 -6.53
CA GLY A 410 -10.61 -23.72 -6.37
C GLY A 410 -12.05 -23.42 -5.94
N GLY A 411 -12.28 -22.34 -5.19
CA GLY A 411 -13.62 -21.85 -4.84
C GLY A 411 -14.41 -21.41 -6.05
N ASP A 412 -13.74 -20.69 -6.96
CA ASP A 412 -14.34 -20.13 -8.15
C ASP A 412 -14.62 -21.16 -9.24
N SER A 413 -13.63 -21.99 -9.59
CA SER A 413 -13.81 -23.09 -10.55
C SER A 413 -14.92 -24.05 -10.11
N MET A 414 -15.08 -24.31 -8.80
CA MET A 414 -16.22 -25.09 -8.30
C MET A 414 -17.57 -24.45 -8.59
N ARG A 415 -17.69 -23.12 -8.48
CA ARG A 415 -18.96 -22.41 -8.78
C ARG A 415 -19.28 -22.46 -10.28
N ARG A 416 -18.26 -22.51 -11.13
CA ARG A 416 -18.37 -22.65 -12.60
C ARG A 416 -18.57 -24.09 -13.08
N GLY A 417 -18.49 -25.08 -12.19
CA GLY A 417 -18.59 -26.50 -12.57
C GLY A 417 -17.30 -27.08 -13.17
N GLU A 418 -16.19 -26.35 -13.12
CA GLU A 418 -14.88 -26.77 -13.63
C GLU A 418 -14.19 -27.68 -12.61
N LEU A 419 -14.62 -28.94 -12.51
CA LEU A 419 -14.19 -29.85 -11.45
C LEU A 419 -12.69 -30.18 -11.49
N GLU A 420 -12.09 -30.31 -12.67
CA GLU A 420 -10.65 -30.57 -12.84
C GLU A 420 -9.80 -29.42 -12.32
N ALA A 421 -10.07 -28.19 -12.80
CA ALA A 421 -9.38 -26.98 -12.35
C ALA A 421 -9.56 -26.75 -10.84
N ALA A 422 -10.76 -27.02 -10.31
CA ALA A 422 -11.01 -26.95 -8.88
C ALA A 422 -10.20 -27.99 -8.10
N GLN A 423 -10.14 -29.23 -8.57
CA GLN A 423 -9.35 -30.29 -7.94
C GLN A 423 -7.87 -29.92 -7.90
N GLU A 424 -7.32 -29.46 -9.03
CA GLU A 424 -5.92 -29.04 -9.13
C GLU A 424 -5.62 -27.88 -8.19
N ALA A 425 -6.41 -26.81 -8.23
CA ALA A 425 -6.22 -25.64 -7.38
C ALA A 425 -6.32 -25.99 -5.88
N TYR A 426 -7.29 -26.81 -5.45
CA TYR A 426 -7.31 -27.28 -4.06
C TYR A 426 -6.16 -28.24 -3.72
N GLY A 427 -5.64 -28.96 -4.70
CA GLY A 427 -4.41 -29.75 -4.56
C GLY A 427 -3.24 -28.86 -4.16
N TYR A 428 -2.97 -27.81 -4.94
CA TYR A 428 -1.95 -26.81 -4.61
C TYR A 428 -2.23 -26.09 -3.29
N ALA A 429 -3.49 -25.74 -3.00
CA ALA A 429 -3.84 -25.13 -1.72
C ALA A 429 -3.46 -26.04 -0.54
N ASN A 430 -3.61 -27.37 -0.65
CA ASN A 430 -3.21 -28.28 0.43
C ASN A 430 -1.70 -28.30 0.68
N THR A 431 -0.87 -28.06 -0.34
CA THR A 431 0.59 -27.95 -0.20
C THR A 431 0.98 -26.79 0.72
N TYR A 432 0.19 -25.71 0.71
CA TYR A 432 0.45 -24.48 1.45
C TYR A 432 -0.48 -24.28 2.65
N ALA A 433 -1.31 -25.28 3.00
CA ALA A 433 -2.35 -25.10 3.98
C ALA A 433 -1.78 -24.90 5.40
N PRO A 434 -2.24 -23.85 6.13
CA PRO A 434 -2.00 -23.75 7.55
C PRO A 434 -2.54 -24.99 8.27
N GLU A 435 -2.00 -25.26 9.46
CA GLU A 435 -2.47 -26.36 10.29
C GLU A 435 -3.99 -26.28 10.49
N GLY A 436 -4.69 -27.41 10.31
CA GLY A 436 -6.16 -27.48 10.40
C GLY A 436 -6.94 -26.87 9.22
N SER A 437 -6.30 -26.17 8.28
CA SER A 437 -6.98 -25.48 7.17
C SER A 437 -7.01 -26.28 5.86
N SER A 438 -6.60 -27.55 5.91
CA SER A 438 -6.62 -28.47 4.78
C SER A 438 -7.98 -28.59 4.08
N ARG A 439 -7.93 -28.77 2.75
CA ARG A 439 -9.05 -29.02 1.85
C ARG A 439 -9.06 -30.45 1.30
N PHE A 440 -8.36 -31.41 1.92
CA PHE A 440 -8.32 -32.82 1.46
C PHE A 440 -9.72 -33.41 1.26
N ASN A 441 -10.63 -33.20 2.23
CA ASN A 441 -12.02 -33.67 2.11
C ASN A 441 -12.77 -33.05 0.92
N LYS A 442 -12.41 -31.81 0.53
CA LYS A 442 -12.99 -31.17 -0.65
C LYS A 442 -12.44 -31.80 -1.93
N VAL A 443 -11.14 -32.03 -2.03
CA VAL A 443 -10.50 -32.73 -3.15
C VAL A 443 -11.08 -34.14 -3.34
N LEU A 444 -11.25 -34.91 -2.25
CA LEU A 444 -11.84 -36.26 -2.32
C LEU A 444 -13.29 -36.23 -2.82
N ARG A 445 -14.09 -35.26 -2.37
CA ARG A 445 -15.46 -35.10 -2.86
C ARG A 445 -15.51 -34.75 -4.34
N ILE A 446 -14.61 -33.88 -4.81
CA ILE A 446 -14.52 -33.53 -6.24
C ILE A 446 -14.14 -34.75 -7.07
N ARG A 447 -13.12 -35.51 -6.67
CA ARG A 447 -12.72 -36.76 -7.34
C ARG A 447 -13.86 -37.77 -7.43
N ARG A 448 -14.61 -37.97 -6.34
CA ARG A 448 -15.78 -38.85 -6.33
C ARG A 448 -16.85 -38.37 -7.32
N ARG A 449 -17.11 -37.06 -7.37
CA ARG A 449 -18.07 -36.47 -8.31
C ARG A 449 -17.64 -36.66 -9.76
N MET A 450 -16.39 -36.37 -10.10
CA MET A 450 -15.85 -36.58 -11.45
C MET A 450 -15.93 -38.05 -11.88
N ALA A 451 -15.59 -39.00 -10.99
CA ALA A 451 -15.71 -40.42 -11.28
C ALA A 451 -17.17 -40.85 -11.56
N LEU A 452 -18.14 -40.26 -10.85
CA LEU A 452 -19.56 -40.50 -11.11
C LEU A 452 -20.00 -39.90 -12.46
N GLU A 453 -19.53 -38.70 -12.81
CA GLU A 453 -19.81 -38.06 -14.10
C GLU A 453 -19.24 -38.86 -15.27
N HIS A 454 -18.00 -39.36 -15.17
CA HIS A 454 -17.41 -40.27 -16.16
C HIS A 454 -18.19 -41.58 -16.31
N ARG A 455 -18.60 -42.20 -15.20
CA ARG A 455 -19.43 -43.42 -15.26
C ARG A 455 -20.79 -43.18 -15.90
N ARG A 456 -21.38 -41.99 -15.72
CA ARG A 456 -22.64 -41.61 -16.35
C ARG A 456 -22.45 -41.36 -17.85
N ALA A 457 -21.35 -40.71 -18.24
CA ALA A 457 -21.01 -40.46 -19.63
C ALA A 457 -20.76 -41.79 -20.38
N ALA A 458 -20.04 -42.74 -19.79
CA ALA A 458 -19.76 -44.04 -20.39
C ALA A 458 -20.99 -44.97 -20.55
N ARG A 459 -22.12 -44.65 -19.90
CA ARG A 459 -23.38 -45.41 -20.03
C ARG A 459 -24.35 -44.80 -21.04
N ARG A 460 -24.06 -43.59 -21.52
CA ARG A 460 -24.79 -42.94 -22.62
C ARG A 460 -24.10 -43.31 -23.91
#